data_AF-A0A9P4L786-F1
#
_entry.id   AF-A0A9P4L786-F1
#
_cell.length_a   1.000
_cell.length_b   1.000
_cell.length_c   1.000
_cell.angle_alpha   90.00
_cell.angle_beta   90.00
_cell.angle_gamma   90.00
#
_symmetry.space_group_name_H-M   'P 1'
#
loop_
_entity.id
_entity.type
_entity.pdbx_description
1 polymer ?
#
loop_
_entity_poly.entity_id
_entity_poly.type
_entity_poly.pdbx_seq_one_letter_code
_entity_poly.pdbx_strand_id
1 'polypeptide(L)'
;PAEDYPDPDEHMLPAPREQKIEEQEVANVPNCAIFIINKEDDTIGNLLTQRLLKCDFVDFAAYQVDPLFARFRLRVTTDGSVSPREAVNRCCLDIHNDLGVLSSAFKSAHESKMAEKKQASEQEVENGKAAQKGLEELNKEEGSEGPFGSGMADG
;
A
#
# COMPACT_ATOMS: atom_id res chain seq x y z
N PRO A 1 12.04 32.62 25.00
CA PRO A 1 10.77 32.54 24.25
C PRO A 1 10.53 31.10 23.81
N ALA A 2 9.48 30.45 24.34
CA ALA A 2 9.04 29.19 23.73
C ALA A 2 8.67 29.51 22.29
N GLU A 3 9.28 28.81 21.33
CA GLU A 3 8.87 28.90 19.94
C GLU A 3 7.40 28.49 19.86
N ASP A 4 6.58 29.42 19.39
CA ASP A 4 5.15 29.26 19.19
C ASP A 4 4.94 28.37 17.96
N TYR A 5 5.31 27.10 18.08
CA TYR A 5 5.14 26.11 17.03
C TYR A 5 3.67 25.68 17.04
N PRO A 6 2.95 25.78 15.91
CA PRO A 6 1.58 25.33 15.85
C PRO A 6 1.51 23.83 16.19
N ASP A 7 0.46 23.46 16.92
CA ASP A 7 0.21 22.07 17.29
C ASP A 7 0.06 21.22 16.00
N PRO A 8 0.79 20.10 15.84
CA PRO A 8 0.65 19.21 14.69
C PRO A 8 -0.80 18.82 14.37
N ASP A 9 -1.66 18.72 15.39
CA ASP A 9 -3.06 18.34 15.22
C ASP A 9 -3.87 19.43 14.51
N GLU A 10 -3.46 20.71 14.61
CA GLU A 10 -4.11 21.82 13.92
C GLU A 10 -4.01 21.71 12.39
N HIS A 11 -3.07 20.93 11.86
CA HIS A 11 -2.91 20.77 10.42
C HIS A 11 -3.84 19.71 9.84
N MET A 12 -4.32 18.78 10.67
CA MET A 12 -5.10 17.61 10.23
C MET A 12 -6.58 17.70 10.64
N LEU A 13 -6.85 18.38 11.76
CA LEU A 13 -8.20 18.48 12.32
C LEU A 13 -8.79 19.87 12.12
N PRO A 14 -10.00 19.99 11.56
CA PRO A 14 -10.67 21.28 11.46
C PRO A 14 -11.00 21.79 12.85
N ALA A 15 -10.94 23.11 13.02
CA ALA A 15 -11.40 23.73 14.27
C ALA A 15 -12.90 23.42 14.49
N PRO A 16 -13.43 23.47 15.73
CA PRO A 16 -14.81 23.08 16.04
C PRO A 16 -15.93 23.80 15.26
N ARG A 17 -15.63 24.85 14.52
CA ARG A 17 -16.57 25.62 13.68
C ARG A 17 -16.15 25.72 12.21
N GLU A 18 -15.05 25.07 11.83
CA GLU A 18 -14.53 25.04 10.48
C GLU A 18 -15.15 23.86 9.73
N GLN A 19 -15.74 24.10 8.56
CA GLN A 19 -16.22 23.02 7.71
C GLN A 19 -15.04 22.36 7.02
N LYS A 20 -15.06 21.02 6.94
CA LYS A 20 -14.03 20.28 6.22
C LYS A 20 -14.05 20.60 4.72
N ILE A 21 -15.25 20.76 4.16
CA ILE A 21 -15.47 21.02 2.73
C ILE A 21 -16.50 22.13 2.58
N GLU A 22 -16.16 23.14 1.78
CA GLU A 22 -17.07 24.18 1.31
C GLU A 22 -17.20 24.11 -0.21
N GLU A 23 -18.41 24.27 -0.74
CA GLU A 23 -18.67 24.26 -2.18
C GLU A 23 -19.09 25.64 -2.66
N GLN A 24 -18.51 26.08 -3.78
CA GLN A 24 -18.81 27.34 -4.42
C GLN A 24 -19.08 27.11 -5.91
N GLU A 25 -20.26 27.53 -6.37
CA GLU A 25 -20.58 27.49 -7.80
C GLU A 25 -19.81 28.58 -8.55
N VAL A 26 -19.32 28.25 -9.75
CA VAL A 26 -18.57 29.20 -10.57
C VAL A 26 -19.55 29.98 -11.44
N ALA A 27 -19.70 31.28 -11.15
CA ALA A 27 -20.51 32.16 -11.98
C ALA A 27 -20.02 32.16 -13.44
N ASN A 28 -20.96 32.11 -14.38
CA ASN A 28 -20.72 32.15 -15.82
C ASN A 28 -20.05 30.90 -16.43
N VAL A 29 -19.88 29.81 -15.66
CA VAL A 29 -19.46 28.51 -16.19
C VAL A 29 -20.49 27.47 -15.78
N PRO A 30 -21.28 26.92 -16.73
CA PRO A 30 -22.28 25.90 -16.39
C PRO A 30 -21.58 24.65 -15.84
N ASN A 31 -22.27 23.92 -14.96
CA ASN A 31 -21.82 22.64 -14.42
C ASN A 31 -20.40 22.69 -13.83
N CYS A 32 -20.05 23.80 -13.17
CA CYS A 32 -18.73 24.01 -12.61
C CYS A 32 -18.82 24.42 -11.14
N ALA A 33 -18.06 23.73 -10.29
CA ALA A 33 -17.94 24.02 -8.87
C ALA A 33 -16.48 24.05 -8.42
N ILE A 34 -16.21 24.84 -7.38
CA ILE A 34 -14.96 24.87 -6.64
C ILE A 34 -15.22 24.33 -5.24
N PHE A 35 -14.52 23.27 -4.88
CA PHE A 35 -14.52 22.69 -3.54
C PHE A 35 -13.30 23.20 -2.79
N ILE A 36 -13.52 23.88 -1.66
CA ILE A 36 -12.46 24.25 -0.73
C ILE A 36 -12.39 23.16 0.33
N ILE A 37 -11.27 22.45 0.38
CA ILE A 37 -11.06 21.35 1.31
C ILE A 37 -10.03 21.79 2.34
N ASN A 38 -10.47 21.95 3.58
CA ASN A 38 -9.66 22.41 4.70
C ASN A 38 -8.95 21.23 5.38
N LYS A 39 -7.79 21.52 5.96
CA LYS A 39 -6.89 20.58 6.65
C LYS A 39 -6.51 19.39 5.78
N GLU A 40 -6.19 19.67 4.51
CA GLU A 40 -5.73 18.69 3.53
C GLU A 40 -4.63 19.28 2.64
N ASP A 41 -3.85 18.42 2.00
CA ASP A 41 -2.68 18.78 1.20
C ASP A 41 -2.69 18.20 -0.22
N ASP A 42 -1.54 18.29 -0.91
CA ASP A 42 -1.31 17.77 -2.25
C ASP A 42 -1.63 16.27 -2.39
N THR A 43 -1.55 15.49 -1.32
CA THR A 43 -1.75 14.04 -1.35
C THR A 43 -3.14 13.71 -1.88
N ILE A 44 -4.17 14.31 -1.29
CA ILE A 44 -5.56 14.09 -1.71
C ILE A 44 -5.89 14.91 -2.95
N GLY A 45 -5.37 16.14 -3.06
CA GLY A 45 -5.63 17.02 -4.21
C GLY A 45 -5.19 16.38 -5.54
N ASN A 46 -3.97 15.84 -5.58
CA ASN A 46 -3.46 15.15 -6.75
C ASN A 46 -4.19 13.83 -7.01
N LEU A 47 -4.47 13.04 -5.96
CA LEU A 47 -5.19 11.77 -6.10
C LEU A 47 -6.59 11.95 -6.71
N LEU A 48 -7.37 12.90 -6.20
CA LEU A 48 -8.71 13.21 -6.71
C LEU A 48 -8.64 13.72 -8.14
N THR A 49 -7.74 14.66 -8.44
CA THR A 49 -7.63 15.23 -9.78
C THR A 49 -7.27 14.17 -10.82
N GLN A 50 -6.31 13.29 -10.52
CA GLN A 50 -5.92 12.21 -11.43
C GLN A 50 -7.04 11.20 -11.68
N ARG A 51 -7.91 10.94 -10.69
CA ARG A 51 -9.05 10.05 -10.87
C ARG A 51 -10.20 10.74 -11.62
N LEU A 52 -10.49 12.01 -11.31
CA LEU A 52 -11.53 12.79 -11.99
C LEU A 52 -11.24 12.92 -13.49
N LEU A 53 -9.99 13.17 -13.88
CA LEU A 53 -9.57 13.27 -15.29
C LEU A 53 -9.71 11.95 -16.09
N LYS A 54 -9.98 10.82 -15.42
CA LYS A 54 -10.27 9.53 -16.08
C LYS A 54 -11.76 9.30 -16.31
N CYS A 55 -12.62 10.17 -15.79
CA CYS A 55 -14.08 10.03 -15.92
C CYS A 55 -14.56 10.73 -17.19
N ASP A 56 -15.29 10.02 -18.06
CA ASP A 56 -15.74 10.56 -19.36
C ASP A 56 -16.69 11.77 -19.24
N PHE A 57 -17.39 11.90 -18.10
CA PHE A 57 -18.33 13.00 -17.82
C PHE A 57 -17.66 14.24 -17.19
N VAL A 58 -16.34 14.22 -17.01
CA VAL A 58 -15.55 15.33 -16.45
C VAL A 58 -14.77 16.02 -17.56
N ASP A 59 -15.16 17.25 -17.89
CA ASP A 59 -14.47 18.07 -18.89
C ASP A 59 -13.20 18.73 -18.33
N PHE A 60 -13.20 19.07 -17.03
CA PHE A 60 -12.08 19.74 -16.39
C PHE A 60 -11.99 19.37 -14.91
N ALA A 61 -10.77 19.06 -14.45
CA ALA A 61 -10.45 18.95 -13.04
C ALA A 61 -9.04 19.49 -12.78
N ALA A 62 -8.90 20.37 -11.80
CA ALA A 62 -7.61 20.87 -11.35
C ALA A 62 -7.67 21.29 -9.89
N TYR A 63 -6.55 21.16 -9.18
CA TYR A 63 -6.44 21.60 -7.80
C TYR A 63 -5.32 22.64 -7.61
N GLN A 64 -5.45 23.46 -6.57
CA GLN A 64 -4.44 24.42 -6.14
C GLN A 64 -4.36 24.43 -4.62
N VAL A 65 -3.18 24.14 -4.08
CA VAL A 65 -2.90 24.21 -2.64
C VAL A 65 -2.59 25.65 -2.22
N ASP A 66 -3.03 26.01 -1.02
CA ASP A 66 -2.71 27.29 -0.40
C ASP A 66 -1.37 27.17 0.36
N PRO A 67 -0.36 28.01 0.08
CA PRO A 67 0.94 27.92 0.78
C PRO A 67 0.87 28.29 2.26
N LEU A 68 -0.13 29.09 2.67
CA LEU A 68 -0.23 29.64 4.01
C LEU A 68 -1.20 28.88 4.91
N PHE A 69 -2.09 28.09 4.32
CA PHE A 69 -3.13 27.37 5.04
C PHE A 69 -3.15 25.93 4.55
N ALA A 70 -3.27 24.96 5.46
CA ALA A 70 -3.47 23.56 5.12
C ALA A 70 -4.86 23.40 4.48
N ARG A 71 -5.00 23.75 3.20
CA ARG A 71 -6.22 23.62 2.41
C ARG A 71 -5.87 23.63 0.93
N PHE A 72 -6.74 23.04 0.13
CA PHE A 72 -6.67 23.17 -1.32
C PHE A 72 -8.03 23.47 -1.92
N ARG A 73 -8.00 24.08 -3.11
CA ARG A 73 -9.18 24.34 -3.93
C ARG A 73 -9.19 23.37 -5.09
N LEU A 74 -10.26 22.61 -5.24
CA LEU A 74 -10.49 21.69 -6.36
C LEU A 74 -11.59 22.25 -7.25
N ARG A 75 -11.24 22.60 -8.48
CA ARG A 75 -12.21 23.01 -9.50
C ARG A 75 -12.58 21.81 -10.35
N VAL A 76 -13.88 21.56 -10.49
CA VAL A 76 -14.42 20.49 -11.33
C VAL A 76 -15.48 21.05 -12.26
N THR A 77 -15.41 20.70 -13.55
CA THR A 77 -16.42 20.98 -14.56
C THR A 77 -16.85 19.68 -15.20
N THR A 78 -18.16 19.47 -15.31
CA THR A 78 -18.75 18.28 -15.92
C THR A 78 -19.54 18.64 -17.17
N ASP A 79 -19.81 17.64 -18.01
CA ASP A 79 -20.61 17.76 -19.24
C ASP A 79 -22.10 18.07 -18.99
N GLY A 80 -22.53 18.04 -17.73
CA GLY A 80 -23.92 18.25 -17.28
C GLY A 80 -24.76 16.98 -17.15
N SER A 81 -24.22 15.81 -17.50
CA SER A 81 -24.86 14.52 -17.22
C SER A 81 -24.94 14.23 -15.72
N VAL A 82 -23.95 14.72 -14.97
CA VAL A 82 -23.86 14.67 -13.51
C VAL A 82 -23.44 16.03 -12.95
N SER A 83 -23.84 16.33 -11.71
CA SER A 83 -23.34 17.52 -11.04
C SER A 83 -21.87 17.35 -10.63
N PRO A 84 -21.09 18.44 -10.51
CA PRO A 84 -19.71 18.38 -10.02
C PRO A 84 -19.59 17.68 -8.65
N ARG A 85 -20.54 17.93 -7.76
CA ARG A 85 -20.61 17.25 -6.44
C ARG A 85 -20.75 15.74 -6.60
N GLU A 86 -21.65 15.30 -7.47
CA GLU A 86 -21.87 13.88 -7.73
C GLU A 86 -20.64 13.23 -8.38
N ALA A 87 -19.97 13.93 -9.30
CA ALA A 87 -18.72 13.48 -9.91
C ALA A 87 -17.63 13.24 -8.85
N VAL A 88 -17.45 14.17 -7.91
CA VAL A 88 -16.49 14.02 -6.81
C VAL A 88 -16.87 12.85 -5.90
N ASN A 89 -18.14 12.69 -5.52
CA ASN A 89 -18.57 11.57 -4.68
C ASN A 89 -18.31 10.20 -5.33
N ARG A 90 -18.61 10.05 -6.63
CA ARG A 90 -18.31 8.81 -7.37
C ARG A 90 -16.82 8.54 -7.44
N CYS A 91 -16.03 9.57 -7.71
CA CYS A 91 -14.57 9.49 -7.71
C CYS A 91 -14.02 9.01 -6.35
N CYS A 92 -14.52 9.53 -5.23
CA CYS A 92 -14.13 9.09 -3.89
C CYS A 92 -14.49 7.62 -3.63
N LEU A 93 -15.69 7.18 -4.03
CA LEU A 93 -16.12 5.80 -3.87
C LEU A 93 -15.26 4.84 -4.69
N ASP A 94 -14.93 5.22 -5.93
CA ASP A 94 -14.04 4.45 -6.79
C ASP A 94 -12.64 4.30 -6.19
N ILE A 95 -12.05 5.40 -5.71
CA ILE A 95 -10.73 5.37 -5.04
C ILE A 95 -10.77 4.46 -3.81
N HIS A 96 -11.84 4.54 -3.01
CA HIS A 96 -12.01 3.66 -1.85
C HIS A 96 -12.00 2.18 -2.25
N ASN A 97 -12.74 1.82 -3.31
CA ASN A 97 -12.78 0.46 -3.82
C ASN A 97 -11.43 0.01 -4.39
N ASP A 98 -10.76 0.86 -5.17
CA ASP A 98 -9.43 0.60 -5.74
C ASP A 98 -8.40 0.30 -4.63
N LEU A 99 -8.39 1.12 -3.57
CA LEU A 99 -7.53 0.92 -2.40
C LEU A 99 -7.88 -0.35 -1.63
N GLY A 100 -9.17 -0.72 -1.56
CA GLY A 100 -9.62 -1.98 -0.97
C GLY A 100 -9.09 -3.21 -1.70
N VAL A 101 -9.11 -3.18 -3.04
CA VAL A 101 -8.53 -4.23 -3.89
C VAL A 101 -7.02 -4.28 -3.71
N LEU A 102 -6.34 -3.13 -3.75
CA LEU A 102 -4.90 -3.03 -3.55
C LEU A 102 -4.47 -3.60 -2.19
N SER A 103 -5.17 -3.24 -1.11
CA SER A 103 -4.87 -3.72 0.24
C SER A 103 -4.98 -5.24 0.34
N SER A 104 -6.05 -5.81 -0.23
CA SER A 104 -6.28 -7.26 -0.23
C SER A 104 -5.22 -8.00 -1.05
N ALA A 105 -4.91 -7.51 -2.25
CA ALA A 105 -3.89 -8.08 -3.12
C ALA A 105 -2.49 -8.02 -2.47
N PHE A 106 -2.16 -6.90 -1.83
CA PHE A 106 -0.88 -6.73 -1.14
C PHE A 106 -0.73 -7.71 0.02
N LYS A 107 -1.76 -7.88 0.87
CA LYS A 107 -1.74 -8.84 1.99
C LYS A 107 -1.53 -10.27 1.51
N SER A 108 -2.28 -10.69 0.49
CA SER A 108 -2.15 -12.03 -0.10
C SER A 108 -0.76 -12.27 -0.70
N ALA A 109 -0.21 -11.30 -1.42
CA ALA A 109 1.15 -11.38 -1.96
C ALA A 109 2.20 -11.44 -0.86
N HIS A 110 2.04 -10.65 0.21
CA HIS A 110 2.94 -10.65 1.36
C HIS A 110 2.92 -12.00 2.10
N GLU A 111 1.75 -12.57 2.36
CA GLU A 111 1.60 -13.87 3.00
C GLU A 111 2.26 -14.98 2.17
N SER A 112 2.02 -14.98 0.85
CA SER A 112 2.64 -15.93 -0.08
C SER A 112 4.17 -15.84 -0.03
N LYS A 113 4.72 -14.63 -0.04
CA LYS A 113 6.17 -14.39 0.06
C LYS A 113 6.76 -14.84 1.40
N MET A 114 6.04 -14.69 2.49
CA MET A 114 6.49 -15.18 3.80
C MET A 114 6.42 -16.70 3.91
N ALA A 115 5.40 -17.33 3.30
CA ALA A 115 5.30 -18.79 3.22
C ALA A 115 6.44 -19.39 2.37
N GLU A 116 6.74 -18.79 1.21
CA GLU A 116 7.86 -19.21 0.35
C GLU A 116 9.21 -19.15 1.10
N LYS A 117 9.49 -18.06 1.82
CA LYS A 117 10.72 -17.94 2.63
C LYS A 117 10.80 -18.98 3.74
N LYS A 118 9.69 -19.27 4.41
CA LYS A 118 9.64 -20.27 5.47
C LYS A 118 9.91 -21.68 4.90
N GLN A 119 9.26 -22.03 3.80
CA GLN A 119 9.48 -23.31 3.12
C GLN A 119 10.93 -23.47 2.64
N ALA A 120 11.53 -22.42 2.08
CA ALA A 120 12.93 -22.42 1.68
C ALA A 120 13.87 -22.68 2.87
N SER A 121 13.64 -22.00 4.00
CA SER A 121 14.44 -22.21 5.22
C SER A 121 14.26 -23.61 5.82
N GLU A 122 13.05 -24.17 5.77
CA GLU A 122 12.76 -25.53 6.27
C GLU A 122 13.40 -26.59 5.37
N GLN A 123 13.37 -26.41 4.05
CA GLN A 123 14.05 -27.29 3.08
C GLN A 123 15.57 -27.25 3.22
N GLU A 124 16.17 -26.09 3.47
CA GLU A 124 17.61 -25.99 3.74
C GLU A 124 18.01 -26.76 5.01
N VAL A 125 17.21 -26.66 6.07
CA VAL A 125 17.43 -27.41 7.32
C VAL A 125 17.25 -28.92 7.11
N GLU A 126 16.25 -29.34 6.34
CA GLU A 126 16.00 -30.75 6.04
C GLU A 126 17.10 -31.35 5.15
N ASN A 127 17.52 -30.64 4.10
CA ASN A 127 18.63 -31.03 3.24
C ASN A 127 19.94 -31.15 4.04
N GLY A 128 20.19 -30.24 4.98
CA GLY A 128 21.36 -30.30 5.87
C GLY A 128 21.36 -31.55 6.77
N LYS A 129 20.20 -31.91 7.33
CA LYS A 129 20.05 -33.14 8.15
C LYS A 129 20.23 -34.41 7.32
N ALA A 130 19.67 -34.46 6.11
CA ALA A 130 19.82 -35.59 5.21
C ALA A 130 21.28 -35.82 4.80
N ALA A 131 22.01 -34.75 4.49
CA ALA A 131 23.43 -34.81 4.15
C ALA A 131 24.29 -35.32 5.33
N GLN A 132 24.01 -34.87 6.56
CA GLN A 132 24.71 -35.37 7.76
C GLN A 132 24.46 -36.87 7.98
N LYS A 133 23.21 -37.33 7.85
CA LYS A 133 22.86 -38.74 8.01
C LYS A 133 23.55 -39.63 6.98
N GLY A 134 23.60 -39.19 5.72
CA GLY A 134 24.31 -39.94 4.66
C GLY A 134 25.82 -40.07 4.94
N LEU A 135 26.45 -39.03 5.50
CA LEU A 135 27.86 -39.08 5.91
C LEU A 135 28.10 -40.06 7.07
N GLU A 136 27.18 -40.11 8.04
CA GLU A 136 27.24 -41.06 9.16
C GLU A 136 27.06 -42.52 8.72
N GLU A 137 26.24 -42.77 7.70
CA GLU A 137 26.02 -44.12 7.15
C GLU A 137 27.25 -44.63 6.39
N LEU A 138 27.89 -43.79 5.57
CA LEU A 138 29.14 -44.12 4.88
C LEU A 138 30.28 -44.45 5.85
N ASN A 139 30.43 -43.66 6.93
CA ASN A 139 31.43 -43.92 7.97
C ASN A 139 31.18 -45.23 8.75
N LYS A 140 29.95 -45.74 8.79
CA LYS A 140 29.64 -47.04 9.41
C LYS A 140 29.97 -48.21 8.50
N GLU A 141 29.86 -48.04 7.18
CA GLU A 141 30.18 -49.10 6.21
C GLU A 141 31.70 -49.31 6.07
N GLU A 142 32.51 -48.26 6.07
CA GLU A 142 33.99 -48.37 6.06
C GLU A 142 34.56 -48.96 7.36
N GLY A 143 33.81 -48.93 8.47
CA GLY A 143 34.18 -49.55 9.75
C GLY A 143 33.96 -51.07 9.80
N SER A 144 33.54 -51.71 8.71
CA SER A 144 33.16 -53.12 8.66
C SER A 144 34.01 -54.00 7.73
N GLU A 145 35.27 -53.64 7.46
CA GLU A 145 36.23 -54.64 6.96
C GLU A 145 36.60 -55.62 8.08
N GLY A 146 36.20 -56.87 7.89
CA GLY A 146 36.10 -57.91 8.92
C GLY A 146 37.42 -58.35 9.56
N PRO A 147 37.32 -59.12 10.67
CA PRO A 147 38.49 -59.66 11.32
C PRO A 147 39.09 -60.73 10.39
N PHE A 148 40.28 -60.47 9.85
CA PHE A 148 41.19 -61.56 9.50
C PHE A 148 41.51 -62.30 10.80
N GLY A 149 40.66 -63.28 11.10
CA GLY A 149 40.84 -64.21 12.21
C GLY A 149 42.13 -64.96 12.02
N SER A 150 43.01 -64.83 13.00
CA SER A 150 44.12 -65.75 13.21
C SER A 150 43.57 -67.17 13.35
N GLY A 151 43.84 -68.02 12.36
CA GLY A 151 43.36 -69.40 12.34
C GLY A 151 44.47 -70.38 11.95
N MET A 152 45.06 -70.99 12.98
CA MET A 152 45.66 -72.33 13.02
C MET A 152 46.90 -72.66 12.17
N ALA A 153 47.91 -73.12 12.91
CA ALA A 153 49.03 -73.95 12.48
C ALA A 153 48.56 -75.31 11.95
N ASP A 154 49.29 -75.87 10.98
CA ASP A 154 49.73 -77.27 10.94
C ASP A 154 50.60 -77.51 9.68
N GLY A 155 51.72 -78.24 9.83
CA GLY A 155 52.50 -78.86 8.74
C GLY A 155 53.96 -78.43 8.62
#